data_AF-A0A975I954-F1
#
_entry.id   AF-A0A975I954-F1
#
_cell.length_a   1.000
_cell.length_b   1.000
_cell.length_c   1.000
_cell.angle_alpha   90.00
_cell.angle_beta   90.00
_cell.angle_gamma   90.00
#
_symmetry.space_group_name_H-M   'P 1'
#
loop_
_entity.id
_entity.type
_entity.pdbx_description
1 polymer ?
#
loop_
_entity_poly.entity_id
_entity_poly.type
_entity_poly.pdbx_seq_one_letter_code
_entity_poly.pdbx_strand_id
1 'polypeptide(L)'
;MKTISTLIRPLPMQNWASDILIFIPRFVGGMLLTIDFGSSKFGVPWSPAENELGFLQVASWFPEDVANFGAPFSWAPVFFAWMAAASETIGGLLLALGVATRLNAFLIACTMLVAIFYQKWGQGTWSMLPAMGFLWLSFYTLVVGSGRLGLDYLISRKWLQDK
;
A
#
# COMPACT_ATOMS: atom_id res chain seq x y z
N MET A 1 11.42 -2.79 22.27
CA MET A 1 11.73 -4.00 21.47
C MET A 1 10.51 -4.86 21.15
N LYS A 2 9.63 -5.19 22.11
CA LYS A 2 8.41 -5.98 21.88
C LYS A 2 7.51 -5.41 20.76
N THR A 3 7.30 -4.10 20.71
CA THR A 3 6.41 -3.45 19.71
C THR A 3 6.90 -3.63 18.27
N ILE A 4 8.20 -3.45 18.01
CA ILE A 4 8.81 -3.63 16.69
C ILE A 4 8.75 -5.10 16.26
N SER A 5 8.99 -6.01 17.21
CA SER A 5 8.83 -7.45 16.98
C SER A 5 7.41 -7.80 16.57
N THR A 6 6.39 -7.21 17.20
CA THR A 6 4.98 -7.47 16.85
C THR A 6 4.64 -6.93 15.46
N LEU A 7 5.20 -5.78 15.08
CA LEU A 7 4.94 -5.17 13.78
C LEU A 7 5.50 -6.03 12.63
N ILE A 8 6.71 -6.55 12.80
CA ILE A 8 7.45 -7.25 11.74
C ILE A 8 7.13 -8.75 11.72
N ARG A 9 6.93 -9.42 12.86
CA ARG A 9 6.79 -10.89 12.90
C ARG A 9 5.49 -11.33 12.21
N PRO A 10 5.54 -12.00 11.05
CA PRO A 10 4.33 -12.45 10.38
C PRO A 10 3.75 -13.70 11.07
N LEU A 11 2.48 -13.99 10.78
CA LEU A 11 1.82 -15.22 11.20
C LEU A 11 1.98 -16.26 10.08
N PRO A 12 2.84 -17.28 10.24
CA PRO A 12 2.92 -18.37 9.27
C PRO A 12 1.62 -19.18 9.30
N MET A 13 1.11 -19.57 8.13
CA MET A 13 -0.08 -20.43 8.08
C MET A 13 0.25 -21.87 8.49
N GLN A 14 -0.77 -22.71 8.69
CA GLN A 14 -0.57 -24.12 9.06
C GLN A 14 0.19 -24.87 7.96
N ASN A 15 -0.24 -24.70 6.71
CA ASN A 15 0.26 -25.44 5.55
C ASN A 15 0.83 -24.49 4.48
N TRP A 16 1.80 -24.97 3.70
CA TRP A 16 2.41 -24.21 2.60
C TRP A 16 1.41 -23.76 1.54
N ALA A 17 0.39 -24.55 1.26
CA ALA A 17 -0.67 -24.17 0.31
C ALA A 17 -1.40 -22.90 0.77
N SER A 18 -1.69 -22.78 2.07
CA SER A 18 -2.32 -21.58 2.64
C SER A 18 -1.39 -20.38 2.56
N ASP A 19 -0.09 -20.54 2.82
CA ASP A 19 0.91 -19.47 2.66
C ASP A 19 0.99 -18.98 1.20
N ILE A 20 0.97 -19.90 0.23
CA ILE A 20 0.94 -19.55 -1.20
C ILE A 20 -0.37 -18.81 -1.55
N LEU A 21 -1.50 -19.31 -1.06
CA LEU A 21 -2.81 -18.74 -1.36
C LEU A 21 -2.96 -17.30 -0.85
N ILE A 22 -2.41 -16.96 0.31
CA ILE A 22 -2.41 -15.57 0.82
C ILE A 22 -1.32 -14.70 0.18
N PHE A 23 -0.23 -15.32 -0.29
CA PHE A 23 0.87 -14.63 -0.96
C PHE A 23 0.44 -14.11 -2.33
N ILE A 24 -0.27 -14.91 -3.13
CA ILE A 24 -0.70 -14.52 -4.48
C ILE A 24 -1.46 -13.18 -4.49
N PRO A 25 -2.57 -13.00 -3.76
CA PRO A 25 -3.30 -11.74 -3.76
C PRO A 25 -2.45 -10.59 -3.19
N ARG A 26 -1.61 -10.84 -2.19
CA ARG A 26 -0.72 -9.80 -1.64
C ARG A 26 0.28 -9.32 -2.69
N PHE A 27 0.95 -10.26 -3.36
CA PHE A 27 1.94 -9.97 -4.38
C PHE A 27 1.30 -9.30 -5.60
N VAL A 28 0.28 -9.93 -6.17
CA VAL A 28 -0.43 -9.40 -7.34
C VAL A 28 -1.07 -8.05 -7.03
N GLY A 29 -1.76 -7.93 -5.89
CA GLY A 29 -2.38 -6.69 -5.46
C GLY A 29 -1.37 -5.57 -5.21
N GLY A 30 -0.26 -5.85 -4.52
CA GLY A 30 0.81 -4.88 -4.34
C GLY A 30 1.46 -4.45 -5.66
N MET A 31 1.66 -5.39 -6.59
CA MET A 31 2.20 -5.12 -7.93
C MET A 31 1.25 -4.31 -8.81
N LEU A 32 -0.06 -4.60 -8.76
CA LEU A 32 -1.07 -3.81 -9.48
C LEU A 32 -1.17 -2.40 -8.89
N LEU A 33 -1.15 -2.28 -7.56
CA LEU A 33 -1.19 -0.98 -6.89
C LEU A 33 0.02 -0.12 -7.27
N THR A 34 1.23 -0.70 -7.30
CA THR A 34 2.45 0.06 -7.62
C THR A 34 2.60 0.39 -9.11
N ILE A 35 2.24 -0.53 -10.01
CA ILE A 35 2.44 -0.34 -11.45
C ILE A 35 1.32 0.49 -12.07
N ASP A 36 0.06 0.26 -11.69
CA ASP A 36 -1.08 0.87 -12.40
C ASP A 36 -1.56 2.15 -11.70
N PHE A 37 -1.82 2.06 -10.40
CA PHE A 37 -2.42 3.16 -9.64
C PHE A 37 -1.40 4.16 -9.11
N GLY A 38 -0.28 3.66 -8.58
CA GLY A 38 0.76 4.48 -7.97
C GLY A 38 1.63 5.19 -8.99
N SER A 39 2.17 4.45 -9.96
CA SER A 39 3.14 4.99 -10.94
C SER A 39 2.56 6.10 -11.85
N SER A 40 1.24 6.14 -12.01
CA SER A 40 0.53 7.20 -12.74
C SER A 40 0.46 8.52 -11.95
N LYS A 41 0.70 8.48 -10.63
CA LYS A 41 0.66 9.65 -9.73
C LYS A 41 2.02 9.99 -9.13
N PHE A 42 2.97 9.07 -9.14
CA PHE A 42 4.25 9.18 -8.47
C PHE A 42 5.40 8.77 -9.39
N GLY A 43 6.42 9.62 -9.50
CA GLY A 43 7.54 9.41 -10.41
C GLY A 43 8.53 8.36 -9.92
N VAL A 44 8.58 7.23 -10.62
CA VAL A 44 9.47 6.08 -10.41
C VAL A 44 9.96 5.56 -11.76
N PRO A 45 11.00 4.70 -11.82
CA PRO A 45 11.55 4.21 -13.09
C PRO A 45 10.56 3.47 -14.00
N TRP A 46 9.44 2.98 -13.46
CA TRP A 46 8.37 2.32 -14.20
C TRP A 46 7.12 3.19 -14.36
N SER A 47 7.20 4.50 -14.07
CA SER A 47 6.12 5.44 -14.38
C SER A 47 5.94 5.58 -15.89
N PRO A 48 4.70 5.73 -16.38
CA PRO A 48 4.44 5.98 -17.79
C PRO A 48 5.13 7.27 -18.25
N ALA A 49 5.81 7.20 -19.39
CA ALA A 49 6.60 8.32 -19.92
C ALA A 49 5.73 9.53 -20.26
N GLU A 50 4.46 9.30 -20.63
CA GLU A 50 3.49 10.36 -20.93
C GLU A 50 3.20 11.31 -19.76
N ASN A 51 3.46 10.89 -18.51
CA ASN A 51 3.20 11.74 -17.35
C ASN A 51 4.35 12.69 -17.04
N GLU A 52 5.50 12.56 -17.71
CA GLU A 52 6.69 13.40 -17.57
C GLU A 52 7.13 13.63 -16.10
N LEU A 53 6.95 12.62 -15.24
CA LEU A 53 7.23 12.72 -13.82
C LEU A 53 8.73 12.54 -13.53
N GLY A 54 9.33 13.51 -12.86
CA GLY A 54 10.65 13.38 -12.25
C GLY A 54 10.66 12.39 -11.08
N PHE A 55 11.84 11.92 -10.68
CA PHE A 55 11.97 10.95 -9.58
C PHE A 55 11.39 11.49 -8.26
N LEU A 56 10.48 10.71 -7.64
CA LEU A 56 9.72 11.06 -6.43
C LEU A 56 8.82 12.31 -6.56
N GLN A 57 8.59 12.77 -7.79
CA GLN A 57 7.65 13.84 -8.08
C GLN A 57 6.23 13.30 -8.07
N VAL A 58 5.30 14.11 -7.59
CA VAL A 58 3.86 13.81 -7.65
C VAL A 58 3.26 14.52 -8.85
N ALA A 59 2.31 13.87 -9.53
CA ALA A 59 1.59 14.48 -10.65
C ALA A 59 0.91 15.79 -10.23
N SER A 60 1.04 16.83 -11.05
CA SER A 60 0.61 18.20 -10.72
C SER A 60 -0.88 18.32 -10.40
N TRP A 61 -1.72 17.52 -11.06
CA TRP A 61 -3.16 17.49 -10.85
C TRP A 61 -3.56 16.88 -9.49
N PHE A 62 -2.73 16.02 -8.90
CA PHE A 62 -3.14 15.24 -7.74
C PHE A 62 -3.26 16.08 -6.45
N PRO A 63 -2.33 17.00 -6.13
CA PRO A 63 -2.54 17.96 -5.06
C PRO A 63 -3.78 18.84 -5.22
N GLU A 64 -4.14 19.21 -6.46
CA GLU A 64 -5.35 20.00 -6.74
C GLU A 64 -6.62 19.21 -6.39
N ASP A 65 -6.68 17.94 -6.79
CA ASP A 65 -7.74 17.01 -6.39
C ASP A 65 -7.84 16.87 -4.87
N VAL A 66 -6.70 16.67 -4.20
CA VAL A 66 -6.65 16.52 -2.73
C VAL A 66 -7.09 17.78 -2.01
N ALA A 67 -6.82 18.97 -2.56
CA ALA A 67 -7.28 20.23 -1.97
C ALA A 67 -8.81 20.34 -1.93
N ASN A 68 -9.50 19.71 -2.89
CA ASN A 68 -10.96 19.70 -2.98
C ASN A 68 -11.64 18.77 -1.95
N PHE A 69 -10.88 17.91 -1.26
CA PHE A 69 -11.43 17.00 -0.24
C PHE A 69 -11.83 17.72 1.06
N GLY A 70 -11.46 18.99 1.23
CA GLY A 70 -11.72 19.76 2.45
C GLY A 70 -10.74 19.44 3.58
N ALA A 71 -11.00 19.94 4.78
CA ALA A 71 -10.11 19.74 5.93
C ALA A 71 -10.09 18.27 6.39
N PRO A 72 -8.93 17.71 6.79
CA PRO A 72 -7.62 18.35 6.91
C PRO A 72 -6.79 18.36 5.62
N PHE A 73 -7.24 17.71 4.54
CA PHE A 73 -6.49 17.54 3.30
C PHE A 73 -6.15 18.87 2.62
N SER A 74 -7.07 19.84 2.67
CA SER A 74 -6.87 21.19 2.13
C SER A 74 -5.83 22.03 2.88
N TRP A 75 -5.42 21.65 4.11
CA TRP A 75 -4.39 22.39 4.85
C TRP A 75 -2.98 22.13 4.33
N ALA A 76 -2.73 20.94 3.80
CA ALA A 76 -1.43 20.54 3.25
C ALA A 76 -1.60 19.57 2.07
N PRO A 77 -2.25 19.99 0.98
CA PRO A 77 -2.66 19.09 -0.10
C PRO A 77 -1.49 18.40 -0.78
N VAL A 78 -0.37 19.12 -0.96
CA VAL A 78 0.87 18.56 -1.52
C VAL A 78 1.41 17.42 -0.65
N PHE A 79 1.40 17.60 0.68
CA PHE A 79 1.87 16.56 1.61
C PHE A 79 0.97 15.32 1.55
N PHE A 80 -0.36 15.50 1.60
CA PHE A 80 -1.29 14.37 1.55
C PHE A 80 -1.27 13.66 0.20
N ALA A 81 -1.19 14.41 -0.91
CA ALA A 81 -1.04 13.84 -2.24
C ALA A 81 0.27 13.05 -2.35
N TRP A 82 1.38 13.58 -1.84
CA TRP A 82 2.65 12.86 -1.82
C TRP A 82 2.58 11.59 -0.99
N MET A 83 2.01 11.65 0.21
CA MET A 83 1.86 10.49 1.08
C MET A 83 0.96 9.42 0.45
N ALA A 84 -0.15 9.81 -0.18
CA ALA A 84 -1.04 8.88 -0.88
C ALA A 84 -0.34 8.22 -2.08
N ALA A 85 0.31 9.03 -2.94
CA ALA A 85 1.00 8.54 -4.13
C ALA A 85 2.19 7.63 -3.77
N ALA A 86 2.96 7.99 -2.74
CA ALA A 86 4.06 7.17 -2.22
C ALA A 86 3.56 5.88 -1.57
N SER A 87 2.44 5.92 -0.83
CA SER A 87 1.81 4.75 -0.22
C SER A 87 1.32 3.75 -1.27
N GLU A 88 0.67 4.22 -2.34
CA GLU A 88 0.25 3.37 -3.46
C GLU A 88 1.46 2.80 -4.22
N THR A 89 2.49 3.61 -4.47
CA THR A 89 3.63 3.20 -5.28
C THR A 89 4.67 2.42 -4.50
N ILE A 90 5.35 3.07 -3.55
CA ILE A 90 6.39 2.45 -2.75
C ILE A 90 5.77 1.45 -1.78
N GLY A 91 4.67 1.84 -1.11
CA GLY A 91 3.98 0.96 -0.18
C GLY A 91 3.43 -0.28 -0.88
N GLY A 92 2.86 -0.16 -2.09
CA GLY A 92 2.43 -1.29 -2.91
C GLY A 92 3.57 -2.27 -3.24
N LEU A 93 4.75 -1.75 -3.63
CA LEU A 93 5.93 -2.57 -3.89
C LEU A 93 6.44 -3.27 -2.62
N LEU A 94 6.53 -2.55 -1.50
CA LEU A 94 6.95 -3.12 -0.22
C LEU A 94 5.94 -4.16 0.29
N LEU A 95 4.64 -3.94 0.08
CA LEU A 95 3.59 -4.91 0.38
C LEU A 95 3.78 -6.20 -0.44
N ALA A 96 4.05 -6.08 -1.75
CA ALA A 96 4.27 -7.23 -2.63
C ALA A 96 5.48 -8.07 -2.17
N LEU A 97 6.60 -7.41 -1.87
CA LEU A 97 7.83 -8.05 -1.37
C LEU A 97 7.70 -8.56 0.08
N GLY A 98 6.72 -8.06 0.83
CA GLY A 98 6.51 -8.40 2.23
C GLY A 98 7.54 -7.76 3.16
N VAL A 99 7.84 -6.48 2.96
CA VAL A 99 8.74 -5.66 3.81
C VAL A 99 7.91 -4.68 4.62
N ALA A 100 8.12 -4.64 5.93
CA ALA A 100 7.35 -3.81 6.87
C ALA A 100 5.83 -3.92 6.59
N THR A 101 5.38 -5.15 6.34
CA THR A 101 4.12 -5.48 5.66
C THR A 101 2.92 -4.85 6.34
N ARG A 102 2.88 -4.88 7.68
CA ARG A 102 1.78 -4.28 8.46
C ARG A 102 1.78 -2.75 8.39
N LEU A 103 2.95 -2.12 8.38
CA LEU A 103 3.04 -0.67 8.25
C LEU A 103 2.53 -0.22 6.88
N ASN A 104 3.01 -0.86 5.81
CA ASN A 104 2.59 -0.53 4.44
C ASN A 104 1.10 -0.84 4.22
N ALA A 105 0.60 -1.96 4.73
CA ALA A 105 -0.83 -2.28 4.69
C ALA A 105 -1.67 -1.23 5.42
N PHE A 106 -1.20 -0.71 6.56
CA PHE A 106 -1.90 0.36 7.29
C PHE A 106 -1.97 1.65 6.45
N LEU A 107 -0.85 2.09 5.89
CA LEU A 107 -0.78 3.30 5.06
C LEU A 107 -1.65 3.18 3.81
N ILE A 108 -1.64 2.01 3.16
CA ILE A 108 -2.50 1.74 2.00
C ILE A 108 -3.96 1.75 2.42
N ALA A 109 -4.33 1.11 3.54
CA ALA A 109 -5.71 1.13 4.04
C ALA A 109 -6.21 2.56 4.28
N CYS A 110 -5.41 3.42 4.92
CA CYS A 110 -5.75 4.84 5.08
C CYS A 110 -5.97 5.52 3.72
N THR A 111 -5.09 5.28 2.75
CA THR A 111 -5.17 5.87 1.40
C THR A 111 -6.43 5.41 0.67
N MET A 112 -6.77 4.13 0.75
CA MET A 112 -7.98 3.56 0.13
C MET A 112 -9.25 4.09 0.78
N LEU A 113 -9.28 4.28 2.11
CA LEU A 113 -10.42 4.92 2.78
C LEU A 113 -10.64 6.35 2.27
N VAL A 114 -9.56 7.13 2.12
CA VAL A 114 -9.67 8.49 1.55
C VAL A 114 -10.17 8.43 0.10
N ALA A 115 -9.63 7.53 -0.72
CA ALA A 115 -10.08 7.37 -2.10
C ALA A 115 -11.58 7.00 -2.20
N ILE A 116 -12.06 6.11 -1.32
CA ILE A 116 -13.48 5.70 -1.27
C ILE A 116 -14.38 6.87 -0.87
N PHE A 117 -14.08 7.55 0.24
CA PHE A 117 -15.00 8.54 0.83
C PHE A 117 -14.88 9.93 0.22
N TYR A 118 -13.72 10.31 -0.33
CA TYR A 118 -13.47 11.67 -0.81
C TYR A 118 -13.31 11.75 -2.33
N GLN A 119 -12.66 10.76 -2.96
CA GLN A 119 -12.41 10.82 -4.41
C GLN A 119 -13.53 10.18 -5.25
N LYS A 120 -14.11 9.06 -4.78
CA LYS A 120 -15.03 8.22 -5.57
C LYS A 120 -16.43 8.12 -4.99
N TRP A 121 -16.70 8.75 -3.84
CA TRP A 121 -18.00 8.71 -3.20
C TRP A 121 -19.09 9.27 -4.13
N GLY A 122 -20.20 8.54 -4.26
CA GLY A 122 -21.30 8.92 -5.16
C GLY A 122 -21.11 8.54 -6.64
N GLN A 123 -19.94 8.05 -7.07
CA GLN A 123 -19.70 7.60 -8.46
C GLN A 123 -20.13 6.15 -8.71
N GLY A 124 -20.87 5.54 -7.78
CA GLY A 124 -21.33 4.14 -7.84
C GLY A 124 -20.27 3.12 -7.41
N THR A 125 -20.73 1.92 -7.04
CA THR A 125 -19.88 0.86 -6.47
C THR A 125 -18.77 0.40 -7.41
N TRP A 126 -19.04 0.34 -8.72
CA TRP A 126 -18.05 -0.08 -9.71
C TRP A 126 -16.81 0.83 -9.74
N SER A 127 -17.01 2.14 -9.60
CA SER A 127 -15.92 3.12 -9.56
C SER A 127 -15.07 3.03 -8.29
N MET A 128 -15.64 2.49 -7.20
CA MET A 128 -14.95 2.29 -5.91
C MET A 128 -14.31 0.90 -5.78
N LEU A 129 -14.65 -0.04 -6.66
CA LEU A 129 -14.25 -1.44 -6.53
C LEU A 129 -12.74 -1.66 -6.42
N PRO A 130 -11.88 -0.96 -7.18
CA PRO A 130 -10.42 -1.09 -7.01
C PRO A 130 -9.97 -0.66 -5.62
N ALA A 131 -10.42 0.50 -5.14
CA ALA A 131 -10.06 1.02 -3.82
C ALA A 131 -10.56 0.10 -2.69
N MET A 132 -11.77 -0.43 -2.82
CA MET A 132 -12.29 -1.45 -1.89
C MET A 132 -11.46 -2.73 -1.92
N GLY A 133 -11.09 -3.22 -3.11
CA GLY A 133 -10.24 -4.41 -3.27
C GLY A 133 -8.90 -4.28 -2.54
N PHE A 134 -8.20 -3.17 -2.75
CA PHE A 134 -6.94 -2.89 -2.05
C PHE A 134 -7.13 -2.64 -0.55
N LEU A 135 -8.27 -2.10 -0.13
CA LEU A 135 -8.61 -1.96 1.30
C LEU A 135 -8.74 -3.33 1.96
N TRP A 136 -9.51 -4.25 1.35
CA TRP A 136 -9.66 -5.61 1.88
C TRP A 136 -8.34 -6.37 1.88
N LEU A 137 -7.54 -6.21 0.82
CA LEU A 137 -6.18 -6.73 0.74
C LEU A 137 -5.33 -6.27 1.93
N SER A 138 -5.40 -4.97 2.22
CA SER A 138 -4.65 -4.35 3.31
C SER A 138 -5.12 -4.86 4.68
N PHE A 139 -6.43 -5.01 4.90
CA PHE A 139 -6.96 -5.48 6.18
C PHE A 139 -6.53 -6.90 6.55
N TYR A 140 -6.60 -7.86 5.64
CA TYR A 140 -6.10 -9.20 5.98
C TYR A 140 -4.58 -9.18 6.17
N THR A 141 -3.87 -8.39 5.36
CA THR A 141 -2.41 -8.28 5.42
C THR A 141 -1.93 -7.61 6.72
N LEU A 142 -2.74 -6.73 7.32
CA LEU A 142 -2.49 -6.19 8.67
C LEU A 142 -2.49 -7.27 9.74
N VAL A 143 -3.39 -8.24 9.64
CA VAL A 143 -3.50 -9.33 10.60
C VAL A 143 -2.35 -10.33 10.38
N VAL A 144 -2.26 -10.86 9.17
CA VAL A 144 -1.35 -11.96 8.83
C VAL A 144 0.11 -11.49 8.72
N GLY A 145 0.34 -10.23 8.34
CA GLY A 145 1.66 -9.74 7.95
C GLY A 145 2.11 -10.37 6.63
N SER A 146 3.41 -10.61 6.49
CA SER A 146 3.99 -11.16 5.26
C SER A 146 3.74 -12.66 5.02
N GLY A 147 3.15 -13.39 5.97
CA GLY A 147 3.19 -14.87 5.96
C GLY A 147 4.61 -15.43 5.86
N ARG A 148 4.77 -16.70 5.49
CA ARG A 148 6.11 -17.31 5.25
C ARG A 148 6.81 -16.75 4.01
N LEU A 149 6.04 -16.36 3.00
CA LEU A 149 6.54 -15.89 1.70
C LEU A 149 6.66 -14.35 1.69
N GLY A 150 7.56 -13.83 2.51
CA GLY A 150 7.88 -12.40 2.51
C GLY A 150 9.17 -12.11 3.26
N LEU A 151 9.76 -10.96 2.97
CA LEU A 151 11.05 -10.58 3.54
C LEU A 151 10.99 -10.39 5.06
N ASP A 152 9.86 -9.94 5.61
CA ASP A 152 9.65 -9.83 7.06
C ASP A 152 9.80 -11.19 7.78
N TYR A 153 9.40 -12.30 7.15
CA TYR A 153 9.61 -13.64 7.71
C TYR A 153 11.10 -13.97 7.82
N LEU A 154 11.87 -13.71 6.76
CA LEU A 154 13.31 -13.96 6.73
C LEU A 154 14.06 -13.09 7.74
N ILE A 155 13.68 -11.81 7.84
CA ILE A 155 14.25 -10.86 8.79
C ILE A 155 13.91 -11.30 10.21
N SER A 156 12.63 -11.59 10.49
CA SER A 156 12.18 -12.00 11.83
C SER A 156 12.82 -13.31 12.28
N ARG A 157 13.05 -14.27 11.37
CA ARG A 157 13.74 -15.53 11.69
C ARG A 157 15.18 -15.31 12.13
N LYS A 158 15.94 -14.43 11.45
CA LYS A 158 17.32 -14.11 11.86
C LYS A 158 17.36 -13.27 13.13
N TRP A 159 16.59 -12.17 13.18
CA TRP A 159 16.70 -11.17 14.25
C TRP A 159 16.01 -11.55 15.57
N LEU A 160 14.97 -12.40 15.56
CA LEU A 160 14.24 -12.81 16.77
C LEU A 160 14.63 -14.21 17.27
N GLN A 161 15.51 -14.93 16.57
CA GLN A 161 16.12 -16.16 17.09
C GLN A 161 17.41 -15.87 17.88
N ASP A 162 18.08 -14.75 17.60
CA ASP A 162 19.32 -14.32 18.27
C ASP A 162 19.07 -13.47 19.55
N LYS A 163 17.82 -13.40 20.03
CA LYS A 163 17.41 -12.72 21.28
C LYS A 163 16.38 -13.54 22.03
#